data_AF-B8CUE9-F1
#
_entry.id   AF-B8CUE9-F1
#
_cell.length_a   1.000
_cell.length_b   1.000
_cell.length_c   1.000
_cell.angle_alpha   90.00
_cell.angle_beta   90.00
_cell.angle_gamma   90.00
#
_symmetry.space_group_name_H-M   'P 1'
#
loop_
_entity.id
_entity.type
_entity.pdbx_description
1 polymer ?
#
loop_
_entity_poly.entity_id
_entity_poly.type
_entity_poly.pdbx_seq_one_letter_code
_entity_poly.pdbx_strand_id
1 'polypeptide(L)'
;MYVLQYETRPECEAFLQRIHVESSSDNIDFFHMVQAYEAIENWFIEKDYNDNNKLLGTLLAKSPEERSVKVIWYDLSDECVNNDYAIDVFSRINIGKIPLTNAELVKALFLQRSHFHNDQARLKQLQIATEWDAIEKRLQEPEFWSFTSNSSKHYPTRIEYIFDLMKGKKSSDESFFTFHQFHNDFKANAVDIELLWQGIKRYFLTFDEWFQDRELYHLIGFLVDCGERVAELKTESERVDSTKTDFKNYLRVRIRRQVSCQLDELEYRDSRIKKLLLLFNIQTLLSTQEADMRFPFDRYKQEKWDIEHIRSQTDSAPAGIDRQEWLRGIKAYFNGSRFKGASLEREQEFASLATELLAQDRIDDGFDGFHNEVISYFGQGDVSWRDQLGNLTLLDSSTNRSYKNALFPIKRARIIDSDKRGVFVPICTKNVFLKYYSQSVIELMHWTESDAKDYQQAIGQILKVYLPEQGEGNE
;
A
#
# COMPACT_ATOMS: atom_id res chain seq x y z
N MET A 1 51.34 -20.71 14.17
CA MET A 1 49.91 -20.93 13.91
C MET A 1 49.17 -19.90 14.75
N TYR A 2 48.31 -19.09 14.15
CA TYR A 2 47.52 -18.09 14.87
C TYR A 2 46.15 -18.69 15.24
N VAL A 3 45.56 -18.22 16.33
CA VAL A 3 44.24 -18.64 16.80
C VAL A 3 43.32 -17.43 16.76
N LEU A 4 42.14 -17.57 16.16
CA LEU A 4 41.13 -16.53 16.13
C LEU A 4 39.97 -16.93 17.04
N GLN A 5 39.71 -16.09 18.04
CA GLN A 5 38.64 -16.29 19.02
C GLN A 5 37.65 -15.13 18.95
N TYR A 6 36.37 -15.46 19.11
CA TYR A 6 35.30 -14.48 19.19
C TYR A 6 34.71 -14.53 20.59
N GLU A 7 34.77 -13.41 21.30
CA GLU A 7 34.27 -13.29 22.69
C GLU A 7 32.79 -13.71 22.81
N THR A 8 31.98 -13.41 21.79
CA THR A 8 30.55 -13.71 21.77
C THR A 8 30.21 -15.08 21.16
N ARG A 9 31.16 -15.74 20.50
CA ARG A 9 30.95 -17.00 19.76
C ARG A 9 32.15 -17.94 19.91
N PRO A 10 32.35 -18.54 21.10
CA PRO A 10 33.51 -19.39 21.38
C PRO A 10 33.56 -20.63 20.47
N GLU A 11 32.40 -21.15 20.06
CA GLU A 11 32.27 -22.30 19.14
C GLU A 11 32.96 -22.06 17.78
N CYS A 12 33.08 -20.80 17.35
CA CYS A 12 33.69 -20.44 16.07
C CYS A 12 35.18 -20.81 16.00
N GLU A 13 35.90 -20.82 17.13
CA GLU A 13 37.31 -21.19 17.14
C GLU A 13 37.49 -22.65 16.68
N ALA A 14 36.73 -23.57 17.29
CA ALA A 14 36.79 -24.99 16.98
C ALA A 14 36.29 -25.30 15.56
N PHE A 15 35.30 -24.53 15.09
CA PHE A 15 34.78 -24.61 13.72
C PHE A 15 35.83 -24.15 12.69
N LEU A 16 36.44 -22.98 12.88
CA LEU A 16 37.43 -22.44 11.93
C LEU A 16 38.65 -23.34 11.78
N GLN A 17 39.07 -24.03 12.86
CA GLN A 17 40.16 -25.02 12.79
C GLN A 17 39.81 -26.26 11.95
N ARG A 18 38.51 -26.54 11.75
CA ARG A 18 38.00 -27.74 11.06
C ARG A 18 37.10 -27.40 9.88
N ILE A 19 37.19 -26.17 9.37
CA ILE A 19 36.32 -25.63 8.31
C ILE A 19 36.36 -26.45 7.01
N HIS A 20 37.45 -27.19 6.78
CA HIS A 20 37.62 -28.09 5.63
C HIS A 20 36.84 -29.42 5.74
N VAL A 21 36.26 -29.73 6.91
CA VAL A 21 35.71 -31.06 7.23
C VAL A 21 34.27 -31.01 7.77
N GLU A 22 33.82 -29.88 8.32
CA GLU A 22 32.49 -29.76 8.94
C GLU A 22 31.40 -29.24 7.98
N SER A 23 30.16 -29.73 8.15
CA SER A 23 29.01 -29.30 7.34
C SER A 23 28.43 -27.95 7.80
N SER A 24 27.98 -27.14 6.84
CA SER A 24 27.45 -25.79 7.02
C SER A 24 26.06 -25.69 7.70
N SER A 25 25.57 -26.75 8.33
CA SER A 25 24.15 -26.91 8.70
C SER A 25 23.75 -26.36 10.07
N ASP A 26 24.71 -26.10 10.95
CA ASP A 26 24.39 -25.94 12.38
C ASP A 26 24.10 -24.49 12.78
N ASN A 27 24.61 -23.51 12.03
CA ASN A 27 24.37 -22.08 12.23
C ASN A 27 24.58 -21.30 10.93
N ILE A 28 23.78 -20.26 10.68
CA ILE A 28 23.89 -19.37 9.51
C ILE A 28 25.28 -18.71 9.41
N ASP A 29 25.92 -18.41 10.54
CA ASP A 29 27.28 -17.88 10.55
C ASP A 29 28.28 -18.89 9.98
N PHE A 30 28.16 -20.17 10.33
CA PHE A 30 29.02 -21.23 9.80
C PHE A 30 28.80 -21.42 8.31
N PHE A 31 27.56 -21.33 7.85
CA PHE A 31 27.24 -21.31 6.42
C PHE A 31 27.98 -20.19 5.68
N HIS A 32 27.91 -18.96 6.18
CA HIS A 32 28.61 -17.84 5.55
C HIS A 32 30.14 -17.93 5.67
N MET A 33 30.66 -18.47 6.78
CA MET A 33 32.10 -18.73 6.93
C MET A 33 32.60 -19.76 5.91
N VAL A 34 31.85 -20.84 5.67
CA VAL A 34 32.18 -21.84 4.64
C VAL A 34 32.14 -21.21 3.25
N GLN A 35 31.09 -20.43 2.93
CA GLN A 35 31.01 -19.73 1.65
C GLN A 35 32.19 -18.78 1.42
N ALA A 36 32.61 -18.06 2.46
CA ALA A 36 33.80 -17.20 2.38
C ALA A 36 35.08 -18.02 2.18
N TYR A 37 35.23 -19.13 2.89
CA TYR A 37 36.36 -20.03 2.76
C TYR A 37 36.44 -20.63 1.34
N GLU A 38 35.34 -21.20 0.82
CA GLU A 38 35.24 -21.76 -0.52
C GLU A 38 35.52 -20.68 -1.59
N ALA A 39 35.01 -19.46 -1.42
CA ALA A 39 35.30 -18.36 -2.33
C ALA A 39 36.80 -18.01 -2.36
N ILE A 40 37.46 -17.99 -1.19
CA ILE A 40 38.90 -17.73 -1.08
C ILE A 40 39.69 -18.89 -1.71
N GLU A 41 39.35 -20.14 -1.39
CA GLU A 41 39.99 -21.33 -1.95
C GLU A 41 39.89 -21.33 -3.48
N ASN A 42 38.67 -21.14 -4.01
CA ASN A 42 38.44 -21.05 -5.45
C ASN A 42 39.24 -19.92 -6.11
N TRP A 43 39.38 -18.77 -5.43
CA TRP A 43 40.21 -17.68 -5.93
C TRP A 43 41.70 -18.06 -6.03
N PHE A 44 42.20 -18.92 -5.12
CA PHE A 44 43.57 -19.42 -5.12
C PHE A 44 43.83 -20.57 -6.10
N ILE A 45 42.81 -21.30 -6.57
CA ILE A 45 42.98 -22.43 -7.51
C ILE A 45 43.75 -22.01 -8.78
N GLU A 46 43.49 -20.80 -9.28
CA GLU A 46 44.11 -20.28 -10.50
C GLU A 46 45.42 -19.51 -10.25
N LYS A 47 45.94 -19.49 -9.01
CA LYS A 47 47.14 -18.71 -8.63
C LYS A 47 48.37 -19.58 -8.56
N ASP A 48 49.48 -19.04 -9.07
CA ASP A 48 50.78 -19.71 -9.01
C ASP A 48 51.64 -19.21 -7.83
N TYR A 49 52.84 -19.79 -7.72
CA TYR A 49 53.80 -19.44 -6.69
C TYR A 49 54.20 -17.95 -6.73
N ASN A 50 54.30 -17.35 -7.91
CA ASN A 50 54.67 -15.95 -8.06
C ASN A 50 53.55 -15.02 -7.60
N ASP A 51 52.30 -15.37 -7.89
CA ASP A 51 51.13 -14.60 -7.43
C ASP A 51 50.98 -14.65 -5.90
N ASN A 52 51.23 -15.81 -5.28
CA ASN A 52 51.26 -15.94 -3.82
C ASN A 52 52.34 -15.07 -3.18
N ASN A 53 53.54 -15.04 -3.78
CA ASN A 53 54.63 -14.17 -3.31
C ASN A 53 54.29 -12.69 -3.45
N LYS A 54 53.61 -12.27 -4.53
CA LYS A 54 53.14 -10.89 -4.70
C LYS A 54 52.10 -10.51 -3.64
N LEU A 55 51.17 -11.43 -3.32
CA LEU A 55 50.18 -11.22 -2.27
C LEU A 55 50.85 -11.07 -0.90
N LEU A 56 51.77 -11.97 -0.55
CA LEU A 56 52.55 -11.88 0.69
C LEU A 56 53.37 -10.59 0.74
N GLY A 57 54.00 -10.21 -0.37
CA GLY A 57 54.71 -8.94 -0.50
C GLY A 57 53.78 -7.75 -0.21
N THR A 58 52.56 -7.76 -0.75
CA THR A 58 51.56 -6.71 -0.49
C THR A 58 51.07 -6.69 0.96
N LEU A 59 50.92 -7.86 1.60
CA LEU A 59 50.48 -7.95 2.99
C LEU A 59 51.58 -7.50 3.98
N LEU A 60 52.84 -7.83 3.68
CA LEU A 60 53.99 -7.64 4.57
C LEU A 60 54.88 -6.45 4.20
N ALA A 61 54.54 -5.72 3.13
CA ALA A 61 55.28 -4.55 2.68
C ALA A 61 55.48 -3.55 3.81
N LYS A 62 56.69 -2.97 3.88
CA LYS A 62 57.04 -1.96 4.89
C LYS A 62 56.74 -0.57 4.32
N SER A 63 55.78 0.12 4.95
CA SER A 63 55.52 1.54 4.69
C SER A 63 56.80 2.36 4.96
N PRO A 64 57.11 3.43 4.19
CA PRO A 64 56.25 4.16 3.25
C PRO A 64 56.47 3.89 1.75
N GLU A 65 57.43 3.04 1.38
CA GLU A 65 57.92 2.93 0.00
C GLU A 65 57.11 1.95 -0.87
N GLU A 66 56.31 1.07 -0.26
CA GLU A 66 55.55 0.02 -0.95
C GLU A 66 54.06 -0.04 -0.52
N ARG A 67 53.22 -0.62 -1.39
CA ARG A 67 51.79 -0.83 -1.12
C ARG A 67 51.64 -1.92 -0.04
N SER A 68 51.33 -1.51 1.18
CA SER A 68 51.03 -2.42 2.30
C SER A 68 49.54 -2.43 2.64
N VAL A 69 49.03 -3.56 3.10
CA VAL A 69 47.71 -3.60 3.76
C VAL A 69 47.77 -2.80 5.06
N LYS A 70 46.78 -1.95 5.29
CA LYS A 70 46.67 -1.09 6.48
C LYS A 70 45.28 -1.25 7.09
N VAL A 71 45.24 -1.35 8.41
CA VAL A 71 43.99 -1.33 9.18
C VAL A 71 43.77 0.09 9.68
N ILE A 72 42.58 0.62 9.47
CA ILE A 72 42.17 1.88 10.10
C ILE A 72 41.52 1.52 11.43
N TRP A 73 42.20 1.84 12.52
CA TRP A 73 41.71 1.65 13.88
C TRP A 73 41.33 3.00 14.48
N TYR A 74 40.04 3.18 14.76
CA TYR A 74 39.55 4.33 15.51
C TYR A 74 39.42 3.91 16.97
N ASP A 75 40.42 4.25 17.78
CA ASP A 75 40.31 4.12 19.23
C ASP A 75 39.53 5.32 19.74
N LEU A 76 38.40 5.06 20.42
CA LEU A 76 37.51 6.07 20.99
C LEU A 76 37.42 5.93 22.51
N SER A 77 38.31 5.13 23.09
CA SER A 77 38.25 4.72 24.50
C SER A 77 38.30 5.92 25.45
N ASP A 78 39.07 6.96 25.11
CA ASP A 78 39.25 8.18 25.92
C ASP A 78 38.09 9.18 25.75
N GLU A 79 37.51 9.28 24.56
CA GLU A 79 36.43 10.21 24.24
C GLU A 79 35.07 9.74 24.76
N CYS A 80 34.88 8.42 24.93
CA CYS A 80 33.61 7.81 25.32
C CYS A 80 33.39 7.68 26.83
N VAL A 81 34.32 8.17 27.66
CA VAL A 81 34.30 7.95 29.12
C VAL A 81 33.03 8.47 29.80
N ASN A 82 32.30 9.44 29.20
CA ASN A 82 31.02 9.95 29.74
C ASN A 82 30.04 10.48 28.68
N ASN A 83 30.15 10.06 27.42
CA ASN A 83 29.26 10.52 26.34
C ASN A 83 28.99 9.40 25.32
N ASP A 84 28.08 9.64 24.37
CA ASP A 84 27.78 8.74 23.25
C ASP A 84 28.62 9.05 22.01
N TYR A 85 29.82 9.63 22.15
CA TYR A 85 30.59 10.08 21.00
C TYR A 85 30.93 8.93 20.03
N ALA A 86 31.08 7.69 20.53
CA ALA A 86 31.20 6.50 19.69
C ALA A 86 30.03 6.32 18.72
N ILE A 87 28.79 6.58 19.17
CA ILE A 87 27.60 6.49 18.34
C ILE A 87 27.63 7.56 17.24
N ASP A 88 27.99 8.79 17.59
CA ASP A 88 28.08 9.88 16.61
C ASP A 88 29.18 9.61 15.57
N VAL A 89 30.34 9.13 16.02
CA VAL A 89 31.44 8.72 15.13
C VAL A 89 31.00 7.56 14.24
N PHE A 90 30.34 6.54 14.80
CA PHE A 90 29.83 5.40 14.07
C PHE A 90 28.82 5.82 13.00
N SER A 91 27.84 6.65 13.37
CA SER A 91 26.86 7.21 12.44
C SER A 91 27.57 7.97 11.33
N ARG A 92 28.49 8.89 11.65
CA ARG A 92 29.26 9.67 10.66
C ARG A 92 30.11 8.80 9.71
N ILE A 93 30.76 7.75 10.21
CA ILE A 93 31.59 6.84 9.40
C ILE A 93 30.74 5.99 8.44
N ASN A 94 29.50 5.69 8.83
CA ASN A 94 28.57 4.91 8.02
C ASN A 94 27.66 5.76 7.11
N ILE A 95 27.76 7.10 7.18
CA ILE A 95 27.13 8.00 6.19
C ILE A 95 27.70 7.65 4.80
N GLY A 96 26.83 7.18 3.90
CA GLY A 96 27.17 6.85 2.51
C GLY A 96 27.61 5.40 2.23
N LYS A 97 27.59 4.49 3.22
CA LYS A 97 27.73 3.02 3.04
C LYS A 97 26.34 2.36 3.07
N ILE A 98 26.23 1.01 2.94
CA ILE A 98 24.95 0.31 3.22
C ILE A 98 24.56 0.68 4.65
N PRO A 99 23.57 1.57 4.84
CA PRO A 99 23.37 2.19 6.13
C PRO A 99 22.62 1.21 7.02
N LEU A 100 23.13 0.97 8.22
CA LEU A 100 22.36 0.29 9.24
C LEU A 100 21.11 1.11 9.52
N THR A 101 19.96 0.47 9.41
CA THR A 101 18.64 1.08 9.65
C THR A 101 18.44 1.33 11.15
N ASN A 102 17.50 2.22 11.52
CA ASN A 102 17.16 2.37 12.94
C ASN A 102 16.69 1.03 13.52
N ALA A 103 15.95 0.24 12.74
CA ALA A 103 15.54 -1.11 13.14
C ALA A 103 16.71 -2.01 13.52
N GLU A 104 17.78 -2.07 12.71
CA GLU A 104 18.94 -2.93 12.99
C GLU A 104 19.71 -2.47 14.24
N LEU A 105 19.87 -1.16 14.42
CA LEU A 105 20.53 -0.59 15.60
C LEU A 105 19.71 -0.82 16.87
N VAL A 106 18.39 -0.61 16.81
CA VAL A 106 17.48 -0.89 17.93
C VAL A 106 17.47 -2.39 18.25
N LYS A 107 17.46 -3.26 17.23
CA LYS A 107 17.57 -4.72 17.42
C LYS A 107 18.84 -5.09 18.17
N ALA A 108 19.97 -4.46 17.84
CA ALA A 108 21.23 -4.68 18.55
C ALA A 108 21.12 -4.31 20.04
N LEU A 109 20.48 -3.20 20.39
CA LEU A 109 20.25 -2.81 21.80
C LEU A 109 19.47 -3.89 22.57
N PHE A 110 18.38 -4.41 22.00
CA PHE A 110 17.57 -5.45 22.62
C PHE A 110 18.28 -6.80 22.75
N LEU A 111 19.28 -7.08 21.90
CA LEU A 111 20.01 -8.34 21.90
C LEU A 111 21.36 -8.28 22.63
N GLN A 112 21.74 -7.15 23.24
CA GLN A 112 22.97 -7.10 24.03
C GLN A 112 22.89 -8.05 25.24
N ARG A 113 23.95 -8.83 25.48
CA ARG A 113 23.94 -9.87 26.52
C ARG A 113 24.02 -9.31 27.94
N SER A 114 24.71 -8.17 28.11
CA SER A 114 24.87 -7.43 29.37
C SER A 114 23.54 -7.04 30.03
N HIS A 115 22.48 -6.98 29.23
CA HIS A 115 21.13 -6.61 29.63
C HIS A 115 20.33 -7.73 30.31
N PHE A 116 20.83 -8.97 30.29
CA PHE A 116 20.12 -10.11 30.83
C PHE A 116 20.94 -10.80 31.91
N HIS A 117 20.27 -11.39 32.91
CA HIS A 117 20.94 -12.29 33.85
C HIS A 117 21.52 -13.50 33.09
N ASN A 118 22.78 -13.85 33.41
CA ASN A 118 23.60 -14.78 32.64
C ASN A 118 22.92 -16.11 32.31
N ASP A 119 22.08 -16.62 33.21
CA ASP A 119 21.45 -17.94 33.08
C ASP A 119 20.23 -17.94 32.14
N GLN A 120 19.66 -16.78 31.81
CA GLN A 120 18.47 -16.65 30.94
C GLN A 120 18.71 -15.82 29.67
N ALA A 121 19.88 -15.20 29.52
CA ALA A 121 20.19 -14.29 28.42
C ALA A 121 19.92 -14.89 27.03
N ARG A 122 20.41 -16.11 26.79
CA ARG A 122 20.26 -16.78 25.49
C ARG A 122 18.80 -17.07 25.13
N LEU A 123 18.01 -17.51 26.12
CA LEU A 123 16.59 -17.81 25.91
C LEU A 123 15.79 -16.54 25.62
N LYS A 124 16.03 -15.46 26.36
CA LYS A 124 15.36 -14.17 26.14
C LYS A 124 15.73 -13.53 24.80
N GLN A 125 17.00 -13.57 24.42
CA GLN A 125 17.46 -13.12 23.10
C GLN A 125 16.77 -13.91 21.98
N LEU A 126 16.68 -15.23 22.11
CA LEU A 126 16.00 -16.08 21.13
C LEU A 126 14.49 -15.75 21.05
N GLN A 127 13.85 -15.52 22.19
CA GLN A 127 12.45 -15.10 22.25
C GLN A 127 12.24 -13.78 21.52
N ILE A 128 12.99 -12.73 21.86
CA ILE A 128 12.88 -11.41 21.22
C ILE A 128 13.15 -11.53 19.72
N ALA A 129 14.19 -12.27 19.31
CA ALA A 129 14.50 -12.45 17.90
C ALA A 129 13.37 -13.15 17.12
N THR A 130 12.74 -14.16 17.71
CA THR A 130 11.60 -14.88 17.11
C THR A 130 10.36 -14.00 17.03
N GLU A 131 10.03 -13.29 18.11
CA GLU A 131 8.89 -12.38 18.16
C GLU A 131 9.08 -11.20 17.18
N TRP A 132 10.30 -10.68 17.05
CA TRP A 132 10.66 -9.67 16.06
C TRP A 132 10.40 -10.16 14.64
N ASP A 133 10.87 -11.35 14.29
CA ASP A 133 10.69 -11.92 12.95
C ASP A 133 9.21 -12.10 12.62
N ALA A 134 8.41 -12.57 13.59
CA ALA A 134 6.97 -12.70 13.42
C ALA A 134 6.28 -11.33 13.18
N ILE A 135 6.65 -10.30 13.95
CA ILE A 135 6.14 -8.93 13.79
C ILE A 135 6.52 -8.38 12.41
N GLU A 136 7.79 -8.52 12.02
CA GLU A 136 8.29 -8.04 10.74
C GLU A 136 7.58 -8.73 9.58
N LYS A 137 7.48 -10.06 9.61
CA LYS A 137 6.77 -10.84 8.59
C LYS A 137 5.31 -10.37 8.44
N ARG A 138 4.62 -10.12 9.55
CA ARG A 138 3.23 -9.63 9.53
C ARG A 138 3.15 -8.23 8.94
N LEU A 139 4.04 -7.32 9.32
CA LEU A 139 4.09 -5.97 8.78
C LEU A 139 4.45 -5.94 7.29
N GLN A 140 5.16 -6.95 6.78
CA GLN A 140 5.48 -7.08 5.36
C GLN A 140 4.29 -7.46 4.48
N GLU A 141 3.20 -7.99 5.07
CA GLU A 141 1.97 -8.29 4.33
C GLU A 141 1.33 -7.01 3.76
N PRO A 142 1.04 -6.92 2.45
CA PRO A 142 0.51 -5.70 1.83
C PRO A 142 -0.78 -5.20 2.46
N GLU A 143 -1.76 -6.08 2.69
CA GLU A 143 -3.05 -5.72 3.28
C GLU A 143 -2.88 -5.13 4.69
N PHE A 144 -2.03 -5.75 5.52
CA PHE A 144 -1.73 -5.29 6.88
C PHE A 144 -1.02 -3.94 6.88
N TRP A 145 -0.07 -3.76 5.97
CA TRP A 145 0.69 -2.52 5.87
C TRP A 145 -0.19 -1.36 5.39
N SER A 146 -1.00 -1.59 4.38
CA SER A 146 -1.70 -0.52 3.68
C SER A 146 -2.87 0.06 4.44
N PHE A 147 -3.47 -0.63 5.43
CA PHE A 147 -4.55 0.00 6.22
C PHE A 147 -4.03 0.94 7.31
N THR A 148 -2.81 0.74 7.82
CA THR A 148 -2.21 1.57 8.90
C THR A 148 -1.21 2.59 8.40
N SER A 149 -0.66 2.41 7.20
CA SER A 149 0.36 3.30 6.63
C SER A 149 -0.17 4.11 5.46
N ASN A 150 0.24 5.37 5.42
CA ASN A 150 0.09 6.29 4.29
C ASN A 150 1.44 6.92 3.91
N SER A 151 2.52 6.34 4.41
CA SER A 151 3.86 6.89 4.25
C SER A 151 4.39 6.59 2.85
N SER A 152 4.87 7.62 2.16
CA SER A 152 5.71 7.46 0.97
C SER A 152 7.15 7.02 1.31
N LYS A 153 7.52 7.01 2.61
CA LYS A 153 8.83 6.54 3.07
C LYS A 153 8.92 5.03 2.91
N HIS A 154 9.95 4.59 2.20
CA HIS A 154 10.31 3.18 2.13
C HIS A 154 10.96 2.74 3.45
N TYR A 155 10.40 1.69 4.07
CA TYR A 155 10.96 1.04 5.25
C TYR A 155 11.51 -0.33 4.84
N PRO A 156 12.85 -0.53 4.80
CA PRO A 156 13.43 -1.84 4.55
C PRO A 156 12.98 -2.89 5.57
N THR A 157 12.95 -2.50 6.85
CA THR A 157 12.42 -3.27 7.97
C THR A 157 11.23 -2.51 8.55
N ARG A 158 10.01 -3.02 8.34
CA ARG A 158 8.76 -2.29 8.63
C ARG A 158 8.47 -2.14 10.11
N ILE A 159 9.06 -2.94 11.00
CA ILE A 159 8.97 -2.71 12.45
C ILE A 159 9.52 -1.34 12.88
N GLU A 160 10.43 -0.73 12.11
CA GLU A 160 10.85 0.67 12.32
C GLU A 160 9.67 1.63 12.29
N TYR A 161 8.60 1.33 11.53
CA TYR A 161 7.39 2.13 11.53
C TYR A 161 6.75 2.18 12.92
N ILE A 162 6.67 1.05 13.62
CA ILE A 162 6.14 1.01 14.99
C ILE A 162 7.03 1.84 15.92
N PHE A 163 8.35 1.74 15.78
CA PHE A 163 9.29 2.53 16.58
C PHE A 163 9.13 4.03 16.33
N ASP A 164 9.04 4.44 15.07
CA ASP A 164 8.81 5.82 14.66
C ASP A 164 7.51 6.36 15.27
N LEU A 165 6.42 5.56 15.26
CA LEU A 165 5.14 5.94 15.87
C LEU A 165 5.23 6.04 17.39
N MET A 166 5.86 5.07 18.06
CA MET A 166 6.05 5.05 19.51
C MET A 166 6.86 6.24 20.01
N LYS A 167 7.88 6.65 19.24
CA LYS A 167 8.77 7.77 19.57
C LYS A 167 8.31 9.11 19.00
N GLY A 168 7.19 9.13 18.27
CA GLY A 168 6.62 10.34 17.71
C GLY A 168 7.49 11.02 16.65
N LYS A 169 8.25 10.24 15.87
CA LYS A 169 9.12 10.75 14.81
C LYS A 169 8.33 11.56 13.79
N LYS A 170 8.85 12.74 13.45
CA LYS A 170 8.36 13.65 12.43
C LYS A 170 9.24 13.57 11.19
N SER A 171 8.71 14.04 10.06
CA SER A 171 9.46 14.10 8.79
C SER A 171 10.66 15.05 8.83
N SER A 172 10.66 16.03 9.74
CA SER A 172 11.75 16.98 9.96
C SER A 172 12.89 16.43 10.83
N ASP A 173 12.67 15.31 11.52
CA ASP A 173 13.64 14.77 12.46
C ASP A 173 14.80 14.10 11.72
N GLU A 174 15.94 14.01 12.39
CA GLU A 174 17.15 13.40 11.84
C GLU A 174 16.97 11.90 11.53
N SER A 175 17.81 11.38 10.63
CA SER A 175 17.71 10.00 10.15
C SER A 175 17.71 8.96 11.28
N PHE A 176 18.59 9.15 12.27
CA PHE A 176 18.78 8.23 13.41
C PHE A 176 17.97 8.58 14.68
N PHE A 177 17.02 9.51 14.58
CA PHE A 177 16.20 9.97 15.72
C PHE A 177 15.64 8.82 16.55
N THR A 178 15.06 7.83 15.88
CA THR A 178 14.40 6.69 16.51
C THR A 178 15.37 5.87 17.35
N PHE A 179 16.54 5.55 16.78
CA PHE A 179 17.59 4.86 17.50
C PHE A 179 18.08 5.66 18.70
N HIS A 180 18.33 6.96 18.55
CA HIS A 180 18.75 7.82 19.68
C HIS A 180 17.73 7.85 20.81
N GLN A 181 16.42 7.90 20.50
CA GLN A 181 15.37 7.83 21.51
C GLN A 181 15.36 6.50 22.27
N PHE A 182 15.49 5.38 21.56
CA PHE A 182 15.61 4.08 22.22
C PHE A 182 16.89 3.99 23.05
N HIS A 183 18.04 4.40 22.52
CA HIS A 183 19.31 4.40 23.26
C HIS A 183 19.21 5.17 24.58
N ASN A 184 18.52 6.33 24.58
CA ASN A 184 18.26 7.10 25.80
C ASN A 184 17.39 6.34 26.81
N ASP A 185 16.37 5.58 26.37
CA ASP A 185 15.58 4.75 27.28
C ASP A 185 16.43 3.68 27.96
N PHE A 186 17.36 3.06 27.22
CA PHE A 186 18.27 2.03 27.73
C PHE A 186 19.29 2.63 28.72
N LYS A 187 19.77 3.85 28.46
CA LYS A 187 20.72 4.54 29.33
C LYS A 187 20.16 4.97 30.68
N ALA A 188 18.87 5.22 30.76
CA ALA A 188 18.26 5.76 31.97
C ALA A 188 18.32 4.80 33.19
N ASN A 189 18.85 3.56 33.06
CA ASN A 189 18.92 2.52 34.10
C ASN A 189 17.59 2.24 34.82
N ALA A 190 16.48 2.77 34.30
CA ALA A 190 15.17 2.77 34.93
C ALA A 190 14.16 1.89 34.19
N VAL A 191 14.52 1.35 33.01
CA VAL A 191 13.60 0.59 32.19
C VAL A 191 14.05 -0.84 32.05
N ASP A 192 13.21 -1.75 32.53
CA ASP A 192 13.29 -3.17 32.26
C ASP A 192 13.11 -3.39 30.75
N ILE A 193 14.07 -4.07 30.13
CA ILE A 193 14.08 -4.33 28.68
C ILE A 193 12.88 -5.19 28.29
N GLU A 194 12.41 -6.05 29.20
CA GLU A 194 11.18 -6.78 28.99
C GLU A 194 9.98 -5.84 28.90
N LEU A 195 9.92 -4.80 29.71
CA LEU A 195 8.85 -3.80 29.65
C LEU A 195 8.91 -2.99 28.34
N LEU A 196 10.10 -2.58 27.89
CA LEU A 196 10.25 -1.92 26.59
C LEU A 196 9.79 -2.80 25.44
N TRP A 197 10.24 -4.06 25.42
CA TRP A 197 9.88 -5.02 24.39
C TRP A 197 8.37 -5.36 24.44
N GLN A 198 7.80 -5.52 25.63
CA GLN A 198 6.36 -5.67 25.81
C GLN A 198 5.59 -4.45 25.28
N GLY A 199 6.12 -3.24 25.44
CA GLY A 199 5.55 -2.03 24.85
C GLY A 199 5.47 -2.10 23.32
N ILE A 200 6.56 -2.52 22.66
CA ILE A 200 6.59 -2.75 21.21
C ILE A 200 5.56 -3.81 20.81
N LYS A 201 5.52 -4.94 21.51
CA LYS A 201 4.56 -6.02 21.24
C LYS A 201 3.12 -5.56 21.41
N ARG A 202 2.81 -4.83 22.48
CA ARG A 202 1.46 -4.32 22.72
C ARG A 202 1.03 -3.35 21.62
N TYR A 203 1.95 -2.52 21.15
CA TYR A 203 1.69 -1.63 20.01
C TYR A 203 1.34 -2.41 18.75
N PHE A 204 2.17 -3.41 18.40
CA PHE A 204 1.90 -4.31 17.27
C PHE A 204 0.59 -5.09 17.41
N LEU A 205 0.35 -5.70 18.58
CA LEU A 205 -0.86 -6.48 18.84
C LEU A 205 -2.13 -5.63 18.76
N THR A 206 -2.05 -4.33 19.07
CA THR A 206 -3.17 -3.41 18.84
C THR A 206 -3.48 -3.29 17.35
N PHE A 207 -2.46 -3.14 16.51
CA PHE A 207 -2.65 -3.11 15.05
C PHE A 207 -3.15 -4.44 14.51
N ASP A 208 -2.66 -5.56 15.04
CA ASP A 208 -3.18 -6.87 14.63
C ASP A 208 -4.64 -7.05 15.06
N GLU A 209 -5.02 -6.63 16.26
CA GLU A 209 -6.43 -6.62 16.68
C GLU A 209 -7.30 -5.79 15.72
N TRP A 210 -6.85 -4.59 15.36
CA TRP A 210 -7.56 -3.74 14.39
C TRP A 210 -7.68 -4.39 13.02
N PHE A 211 -6.66 -5.14 12.59
CA PHE A 211 -6.70 -5.86 11.32
C PHE A 211 -7.64 -7.06 11.35
N GLN A 212 -7.74 -7.77 12.50
CA GLN A 212 -8.62 -8.92 12.64
C GLN A 212 -10.08 -8.52 12.82
N ASP A 213 -10.37 -7.41 13.53
CA ASP A 213 -11.72 -6.87 13.63
C ASP A 213 -12.11 -6.21 12.30
N ARG A 214 -13.04 -6.86 11.59
CA ARG A 214 -13.52 -6.42 10.27
C ARG A 214 -13.95 -4.96 10.27
N GLU A 215 -14.61 -4.47 11.32
CA GLU A 215 -15.07 -3.10 11.35
C GLU A 215 -13.92 -2.12 11.59
N LEU A 216 -13.05 -2.40 12.57
CA LEU A 216 -11.89 -1.54 12.87
C LEU A 216 -10.97 -1.39 11.66
N TYR A 217 -10.67 -2.50 10.96
CA TYR A 217 -9.86 -2.49 9.74
C TYR A 217 -10.37 -1.46 8.73
N HIS A 218 -11.68 -1.46 8.48
CA HIS A 218 -12.31 -0.59 7.50
C HIS A 218 -12.40 0.87 7.98
N LEU A 219 -12.82 1.12 9.22
CA LEU A 219 -12.96 2.47 9.75
C LEU A 219 -11.60 3.17 9.87
N ILE A 220 -10.59 2.46 10.36
CA ILE A 220 -9.22 2.99 10.51
C ILE A 220 -8.58 3.17 9.14
N GLY A 221 -8.68 2.17 8.25
CA GLY A 221 -8.14 2.26 6.90
C GLY A 221 -8.69 3.46 6.12
N PHE A 222 -10.00 3.75 6.25
CA PHE A 222 -10.62 4.93 5.66
C PHE A 222 -10.05 6.24 6.23
N LEU A 223 -9.92 6.36 7.56
CA LEU A 223 -9.41 7.57 8.20
C LEU A 223 -7.94 7.81 7.88
N VAL A 224 -7.13 6.75 7.88
CA VAL A 224 -5.73 6.82 7.46
C VAL A 224 -5.67 7.29 6.01
N ASP A 225 -6.46 6.72 5.09
CA ASP A 225 -6.53 7.14 3.69
C ASP A 225 -6.93 8.63 3.53
N CYS A 226 -7.83 9.12 4.38
CA CYS A 226 -8.21 10.54 4.45
C CYS A 226 -7.10 11.46 5.00
N GLY A 227 -5.97 10.90 5.43
CA GLY A 227 -4.80 11.64 5.93
C GLY A 227 -4.71 11.73 7.46
N GLU A 228 -5.57 11.03 8.21
CA GLU A 228 -5.45 11.01 9.66
C GLU A 228 -4.23 10.22 10.12
N ARG A 229 -3.58 10.68 11.20
CA ARG A 229 -2.35 10.06 11.71
C ARG A 229 -2.73 8.84 12.56
N VAL A 230 -2.26 7.66 12.15
CA VAL A 230 -2.52 6.41 12.88
C VAL A 230 -2.05 6.47 14.35
N ALA A 231 -0.99 7.23 14.64
CA ALA A 231 -0.53 7.45 16.01
C ALA A 231 -1.59 8.11 16.91
N GLU A 232 -2.38 9.05 16.37
CA GLU A 232 -3.45 9.71 17.12
C GLU A 232 -4.61 8.75 17.39
N LEU A 233 -4.96 7.93 16.39
CA LEU A 233 -5.97 6.87 16.55
C LEU A 233 -5.51 5.84 17.61
N LYS A 234 -4.21 5.51 17.62
CA LYS A 234 -3.63 4.60 18.61
C LYS A 234 -3.74 5.17 20.02
N THR A 235 -3.34 6.43 20.22
CA THR A 235 -3.46 7.10 21.52
C THR A 235 -4.90 7.11 22.02
N GLU A 236 -5.87 7.41 21.15
CA GLU A 236 -7.29 7.41 21.52
C GLU A 236 -7.80 5.99 21.89
N SER A 237 -7.32 4.95 21.19
CA SER A 237 -7.70 3.57 21.49
C SER A 237 -7.24 3.08 22.88
N GLU A 238 -6.21 3.71 23.44
CA GLU A 238 -5.65 3.40 24.76
C GLU A 238 -6.10 4.40 25.83
N ARG A 239 -7.07 5.27 25.52
CA ARG A 239 -7.59 6.23 26.49
C ARG A 239 -8.14 5.50 27.71
N VAL A 240 -7.73 5.97 28.89
CA VAL A 240 -8.19 5.43 30.18
C VAL A 240 -9.72 5.50 30.24
N ASP A 241 -10.34 4.45 30.81
CA ASP A 241 -11.79 4.28 30.93
C ASP A 241 -12.58 4.27 29.60
N SER A 242 -11.90 4.05 28.47
CA SER A 242 -12.52 3.89 27.16
C SER A 242 -12.75 2.41 26.82
N THR A 243 -13.93 2.08 26.32
CA THR A 243 -14.21 0.73 25.80
C THR A 243 -13.92 0.63 24.30
N LYS A 244 -13.85 -0.60 23.78
CA LYS A 244 -13.78 -0.83 22.32
C LYS A 244 -14.96 -0.20 21.58
N THR A 245 -16.14 -0.19 22.19
CA THR A 245 -17.35 0.45 21.65
C THR A 245 -17.18 1.97 21.58
N ASP A 246 -16.61 2.58 22.62
CA ASP A 246 -16.34 4.03 22.63
C ASP A 246 -15.32 4.40 21.57
N PHE A 247 -14.28 3.60 21.38
CA PHE A 247 -13.30 3.81 20.31
C PHE A 247 -13.95 3.68 18.92
N LYS A 248 -14.79 2.66 18.69
CA LYS A 248 -15.57 2.55 17.44
C LYS A 248 -16.45 3.77 17.20
N ASN A 249 -17.11 4.28 18.24
CA ASN A 249 -17.92 5.50 18.15
C ASN A 249 -17.07 6.74 17.85
N TYR A 250 -15.89 6.85 18.45
CA TYR A 250 -14.92 7.89 18.12
C TYR A 250 -14.54 7.87 16.64
N LEU A 251 -14.21 6.69 16.09
CA LEU A 251 -13.88 6.54 14.67
C LEU A 251 -15.05 6.98 13.78
N ARG A 252 -16.29 6.57 14.10
CA ARG A 252 -17.48 7.00 13.35
C ARG A 252 -17.67 8.53 13.39
N VAL A 253 -17.41 9.17 14.53
CA VAL A 253 -17.46 10.64 14.65
C VAL A 253 -16.37 11.31 13.80
N ARG A 254 -15.15 10.75 13.74
CA ARG A 254 -14.10 11.24 12.84
C ARG A 254 -14.51 11.10 11.36
N ILE A 255 -15.08 9.96 10.99
CA ILE A 255 -15.56 9.70 9.63
C ILE A 255 -16.65 10.69 9.24
N ARG A 256 -17.64 10.96 10.11
CA ARG A 256 -18.66 12.00 9.89
C ARG A 256 -18.05 13.33 9.46
N ARG A 257 -16.98 13.78 10.13
CA ARG A 257 -16.31 15.05 9.81
C ARG A 257 -15.66 15.06 8.42
N GLN A 258 -15.26 13.90 7.90
CA GLN A 258 -14.63 13.76 6.58
C GLN A 258 -15.65 13.81 5.42
N VAL A 259 -16.91 13.48 5.69
CA VAL A 259 -17.97 13.34 4.66
C VAL A 259 -19.24 14.15 4.94
N SER A 260 -19.20 15.09 5.89
CA SER A 260 -20.38 15.89 6.25
C SER A 260 -20.76 16.85 5.12
N CYS A 261 -21.77 16.49 4.33
CA CYS A 261 -22.31 17.28 3.24
C CYS A 261 -23.77 16.95 2.93
N GLN A 262 -24.46 17.85 2.24
CA GLN A 262 -25.73 17.57 1.57
C GLN A 262 -25.44 16.92 0.22
N LEU A 263 -26.06 15.78 -0.08
CA LEU A 263 -25.76 15.02 -1.29
C LEU A 263 -26.17 15.76 -2.57
N ASP A 264 -27.28 16.51 -2.52
CA ASP A 264 -27.83 17.24 -3.68
C ASP A 264 -26.97 18.44 -4.10
N GLU A 265 -26.03 18.88 -3.26
CA GLU A 265 -25.09 19.97 -3.54
C GLU A 265 -23.79 19.47 -4.20
N LEU A 266 -23.60 18.16 -4.33
CA LEU A 266 -22.34 17.59 -4.83
C LEU A 266 -22.34 17.49 -6.34
N GLU A 267 -21.38 18.21 -6.94
CA GLU A 267 -21.10 18.17 -8.37
C GLU A 267 -19.68 17.68 -8.67
N TYR A 268 -19.48 17.17 -9.89
CA TYR A 268 -18.19 16.69 -10.38
C TYR A 268 -17.07 17.71 -10.09
N ARG A 269 -15.91 17.18 -9.68
CA ARG A 269 -14.73 17.92 -9.17
C ARG A 269 -14.81 18.38 -7.72
N ASP A 270 -15.92 18.18 -7.01
CA ASP A 270 -15.92 18.33 -5.56
C ASP A 270 -15.00 17.28 -4.90
N SER A 271 -14.02 17.77 -4.14
CA SER A 271 -13.03 16.93 -3.45
C SER A 271 -13.64 15.92 -2.45
N ARG A 272 -14.87 16.17 -1.96
CA ARG A 272 -15.58 15.31 -1.01
C ARG A 272 -16.12 14.04 -1.66
N ILE A 273 -16.43 14.09 -2.96
CA ILE A 273 -17.06 12.97 -3.69
C ILE A 273 -16.19 11.71 -3.63
N LYS A 274 -14.88 11.85 -3.80
CA LYS A 274 -13.95 10.69 -3.72
C LYS A 274 -14.00 10.01 -2.35
N LYS A 275 -13.98 10.79 -1.27
CA LYS A 275 -14.09 10.27 0.10
C LYS A 275 -15.46 9.63 0.34
N LEU A 276 -16.52 10.28 -0.12
CA LEU A 276 -17.89 9.78 0.03
C LEU A 276 -18.09 8.43 -0.67
N LEU A 277 -17.67 8.32 -1.94
CA LEU A 277 -17.79 7.09 -2.71
C LEU A 277 -16.88 5.98 -2.18
N LEU A 278 -15.70 6.31 -1.62
CA LEU A 278 -14.85 5.34 -0.94
C LEU A 278 -15.57 4.79 0.29
N LEU A 279 -16.13 5.67 1.13
CA LEU A 279 -16.89 5.27 2.31
C LEU A 279 -18.12 4.44 1.90
N PHE A 280 -18.80 4.79 0.82
CA PHE A 280 -19.94 4.03 0.31
C PHE A 280 -19.56 2.59 -0.06
N ASN A 281 -18.43 2.39 -0.73
CA ASN A 281 -17.90 1.05 -1.02
C ASN A 281 -17.60 0.28 0.27
N ILE A 282 -16.94 0.92 1.23
CA ILE A 282 -16.57 0.30 2.51
C ILE A 282 -17.82 -0.09 3.33
N GLN A 283 -18.80 0.81 3.47
CA GLN A 283 -20.00 0.55 4.24
C GLN A 283 -20.91 -0.50 3.58
N THR A 284 -20.96 -0.53 2.25
CA THR A 284 -21.65 -1.60 1.49
C THR A 284 -21.04 -2.98 1.77
N LEU A 285 -19.71 -3.07 1.86
CA LEU A 285 -19.05 -4.31 2.27
C LEU A 285 -19.42 -4.66 3.72
N LEU A 286 -19.29 -3.72 4.66
CA LEU A 286 -19.58 -3.95 6.08
C LEU A 286 -21.05 -4.34 6.34
N SER A 287 -21.99 -3.85 5.54
CA SER A 287 -23.41 -4.23 5.66
C SER A 287 -23.69 -5.65 5.15
N THR A 288 -22.80 -6.23 4.34
CA THR A 288 -22.93 -7.59 3.82
C THR A 288 -22.42 -8.59 4.87
N GLN A 289 -23.34 -9.32 5.50
CA GLN A 289 -23.01 -10.26 6.58
C GLN A 289 -22.55 -11.63 6.07
N GLU A 290 -22.99 -12.07 4.88
CA GLU A 290 -22.68 -13.41 4.38
C GLU A 290 -21.32 -13.54 3.67
N ALA A 291 -20.71 -12.42 3.28
CA ALA A 291 -19.42 -12.40 2.59
C ALA A 291 -18.33 -11.82 3.51
N ASP A 292 -17.30 -12.59 3.81
CA ASP A 292 -16.10 -12.13 4.54
C ASP A 292 -15.14 -11.38 3.60
N MET A 293 -15.67 -10.38 2.90
CA MET A 293 -14.88 -9.53 2.00
C MET A 293 -14.41 -8.29 2.76
N ARG A 294 -13.13 -7.97 2.56
CA ARG A 294 -12.48 -6.74 3.01
C ARG A 294 -12.21 -5.82 1.84
N PHE A 295 -12.26 -4.52 2.09
CA PHE A 295 -11.81 -3.53 1.13
C PHE A 295 -10.28 -3.62 0.99
N PRO A 296 -9.74 -3.83 -0.23
CA PRO A 296 -8.30 -4.01 -0.43
C PRO A 296 -7.59 -2.65 -0.47
N PHE A 297 -7.25 -2.10 0.70
CA PHE A 297 -6.55 -0.81 0.79
C PHE A 297 -5.18 -0.83 0.12
N ASP A 298 -4.51 -1.99 0.08
CA ASP A 298 -3.25 -2.20 -0.62
C ASP A 298 -3.37 -1.93 -2.11
N ARG A 299 -4.38 -2.52 -2.76
CA ARG A 299 -4.69 -2.26 -4.17
C ARG A 299 -5.15 -0.83 -4.38
N TYR A 300 -6.05 -0.35 -3.52
CA TYR A 300 -6.59 1.00 -3.63
C TYR A 300 -5.49 2.06 -3.58
N LYS A 301 -4.47 1.91 -2.72
CA LYS A 301 -3.37 2.89 -2.59
C LYS A 301 -2.28 2.75 -3.65
N GLN A 302 -2.11 1.57 -4.25
CA GLN A 302 -1.17 1.35 -5.35
C GLN A 302 -1.72 1.87 -6.69
N GLU A 303 -3.04 1.77 -6.88
CA GLU A 303 -3.73 2.22 -8.08
C GLU A 303 -4.07 3.72 -7.99
N LYS A 304 -4.20 4.38 -9.15
CA LYS A 304 -4.67 5.77 -9.22
C LYS A 304 -6.18 5.76 -9.44
N TRP A 305 -6.94 6.33 -8.51
CA TRP A 305 -8.41 6.38 -8.57
C TRP A 305 -8.92 7.74 -8.97
N ASP A 306 -9.86 7.74 -9.92
CA ASP A 306 -10.56 8.90 -10.43
C ASP A 306 -12.07 8.78 -10.19
N ILE A 307 -12.79 9.88 -10.42
CA ILE A 307 -14.25 9.88 -10.46
C ILE A 307 -14.69 9.69 -11.90
N GLU A 308 -15.57 8.72 -12.11
CA GLU A 308 -16.14 8.37 -13.39
C GLU A 308 -17.61 8.79 -13.51
N HIS A 309 -17.98 9.35 -14.65
CA HIS A 309 -19.38 9.54 -15.01
C HIS A 309 -19.99 8.25 -15.56
N ILE A 310 -21.05 7.75 -14.93
CA ILE A 310 -21.73 6.51 -15.34
C ILE A 310 -22.32 6.68 -16.75
N ARG A 311 -23.08 7.78 -16.95
CA ARG A 311 -23.50 8.29 -18.26
C ARG A 311 -22.44 9.22 -18.83
N SER A 312 -22.19 9.15 -20.15
CA SER A 312 -21.08 9.89 -20.76
C SER A 312 -21.23 11.42 -20.63
N GLN A 313 -20.09 12.11 -20.46
CA GLN A 313 -19.98 13.56 -20.66
C GLN A 313 -19.62 13.83 -22.12
N THR A 314 -20.59 14.18 -22.95
CA THR A 314 -20.27 14.78 -24.25
C THR A 314 -21.16 15.99 -24.50
N ASP A 315 -20.66 17.16 -24.11
CA ASP A 315 -21.13 18.46 -24.61
C ASP A 315 -20.82 18.63 -26.11
N SER A 316 -19.87 17.84 -26.64
CA SER A 316 -19.45 17.89 -28.03
C SER A 316 -19.01 16.50 -28.53
N ALA A 317 -19.16 16.28 -29.83
CA ALA A 317 -18.72 15.05 -30.48
C ALA A 317 -17.19 14.89 -30.34
N PRO A 318 -16.67 13.65 -30.24
CA PRO A 318 -15.23 13.40 -30.20
C PRO A 318 -14.50 14.06 -31.38
N ALA A 319 -13.25 14.47 -31.17
CA ALA A 319 -12.43 15.12 -32.20
C ALA A 319 -11.11 14.36 -32.44
N GLY A 320 -10.59 14.41 -33.66
CA GLY A 320 -9.30 13.82 -34.03
C GLY A 320 -9.20 12.33 -33.71
N ILE A 321 -8.18 11.93 -32.94
CA ILE A 321 -7.91 10.53 -32.57
C ILE A 321 -9.07 9.93 -31.76
N ASP A 322 -9.78 10.73 -30.98
CA ASP A 322 -10.88 10.25 -30.13
C ASP A 322 -12.08 9.77 -30.95
N ARG A 323 -12.27 10.27 -32.19
CA ARG A 323 -13.28 9.75 -33.13
C ARG A 323 -12.99 8.30 -33.50
N GLN A 324 -11.73 7.99 -33.79
CA GLN A 324 -11.33 6.63 -34.14
C GLN A 324 -11.55 5.66 -32.99
N GLU A 325 -11.18 6.06 -31.77
CA GLU A 325 -11.38 5.22 -30.58
C GLU A 325 -12.87 5.02 -30.28
N TRP A 326 -13.68 6.07 -30.43
CA TRP A 326 -15.13 5.98 -30.27
C TRP A 326 -15.73 5.01 -31.29
N LEU A 327 -15.42 5.15 -32.59
CA LEU A 327 -15.89 4.25 -33.65
C LEU A 327 -15.46 2.80 -33.43
N ARG A 328 -14.21 2.57 -33.00
CA ARG A 328 -13.73 1.21 -32.64
C ARG A 328 -14.55 0.63 -31.48
N GLY A 329 -14.88 1.44 -30.49
CA GLY A 329 -15.74 1.06 -29.36
C GLY A 329 -17.15 0.68 -29.81
N ILE A 330 -17.77 1.50 -30.66
CA ILE A 330 -19.10 1.26 -31.23
C ILE A 330 -19.11 -0.04 -32.07
N LYS A 331 -18.16 -0.16 -33.00
CA LYS A 331 -17.98 -1.36 -33.83
C LYS A 331 -17.84 -2.63 -32.98
N ALA A 332 -16.92 -2.60 -32.00
CA ALA A 332 -16.69 -3.76 -31.13
C ALA A 332 -17.92 -4.13 -30.30
N TYR A 333 -18.66 -3.12 -29.84
CA TYR A 333 -19.88 -3.31 -29.06
C TYR A 333 -20.99 -3.98 -29.88
N PHE A 334 -21.32 -3.44 -31.06
CA PHE A 334 -22.40 -3.94 -31.91
C PHE A 334 -22.05 -5.24 -32.66
N ASN A 335 -20.76 -5.52 -32.91
CA ASN A 335 -20.34 -6.83 -33.41
C ASN A 335 -20.52 -7.96 -32.39
N GLY A 336 -20.58 -7.63 -31.10
CA GLY A 336 -20.91 -8.61 -30.08
C GLY A 336 -22.39 -8.96 -30.22
N SER A 337 -22.71 -10.10 -30.82
CA SER A 337 -24.08 -10.61 -31.02
C SER A 337 -24.81 -10.79 -29.68
N ARG A 338 -25.39 -9.71 -29.17
CA ARG A 338 -25.99 -9.60 -27.83
C ARG A 338 -27.52 -9.47 -27.87
N PHE A 339 -28.13 -9.37 -29.05
CA PHE A 339 -29.56 -9.07 -29.24
C PHE A 339 -30.23 -9.97 -30.28
N LYS A 340 -31.56 -9.92 -30.35
CA LYS A 340 -32.41 -10.70 -31.27
C LYS A 340 -33.48 -9.79 -31.92
N GLY A 341 -33.95 -10.15 -33.11
CA GLY A 341 -35.05 -9.43 -33.80
C GLY A 341 -34.61 -8.11 -34.44
N ALA A 342 -35.53 -7.14 -34.58
CA ALA A 342 -35.30 -5.86 -35.27
C ALA A 342 -34.14 -5.02 -34.70
N SER A 343 -33.84 -5.15 -33.40
CA SER A 343 -32.66 -4.51 -32.79
C SER A 343 -31.36 -5.06 -33.36
N LEU A 344 -31.30 -6.35 -33.76
CA LEU A 344 -30.11 -6.94 -34.34
C LEU A 344 -29.77 -6.35 -35.71
N GLU A 345 -30.79 -6.08 -36.54
CA GLU A 345 -30.61 -5.50 -37.88
C GLU A 345 -30.02 -4.09 -37.79
N ARG A 346 -30.63 -3.22 -36.98
CA ARG A 346 -30.14 -1.84 -36.81
C ARG A 346 -28.75 -1.76 -36.17
N GLU A 347 -28.43 -2.67 -35.27
CA GLU A 347 -27.09 -2.71 -34.67
C GLU A 347 -26.03 -3.25 -35.63
N GLN A 348 -26.38 -4.20 -36.50
CA GLN A 348 -25.50 -4.63 -37.59
C GLN A 348 -25.25 -3.50 -38.59
N GLU A 349 -26.26 -2.67 -38.88
CA GLU A 349 -26.10 -1.45 -39.67
C GLU A 349 -25.11 -0.50 -38.99
N PHE A 350 -25.26 -0.24 -37.68
CA PHE A 350 -24.32 0.60 -36.93
C PHE A 350 -22.89 0.05 -36.91
N ALA A 351 -22.71 -1.28 -36.78
CA ALA A 351 -21.40 -1.90 -36.84
C ALA A 351 -20.74 -1.76 -38.24
N SER A 352 -21.55 -1.85 -39.29
CA SER A 352 -21.12 -1.70 -40.69
C SER A 352 -20.73 -0.25 -40.98
N LEU A 353 -21.58 0.71 -40.63
CA LEU A 353 -21.32 2.15 -40.75
C LEU A 353 -20.06 2.57 -39.97
N ALA A 354 -19.88 2.06 -38.74
CA ALA A 354 -18.66 2.32 -37.97
C ALA A 354 -17.41 1.74 -38.65
N THR A 355 -17.53 0.60 -39.33
CA THR A 355 -16.43 -0.01 -40.08
C THR A 355 -16.08 0.79 -41.33
N GLU A 356 -17.09 1.27 -42.05
CA GLU A 356 -16.92 2.12 -43.23
C GLU A 356 -16.24 3.45 -42.87
N LEU A 357 -16.72 4.14 -41.83
CA LEU A 357 -16.11 5.37 -41.34
C LEU A 357 -14.65 5.17 -40.90
N LEU A 358 -14.33 4.04 -40.27
CA LEU A 358 -12.95 3.70 -39.88
C LEU A 358 -12.02 3.42 -41.07
N ALA A 359 -12.57 3.07 -42.24
CA ALA A 359 -11.80 2.79 -43.44
C ALA A 359 -11.52 4.04 -44.30
N GLN A 360 -12.14 5.18 -43.97
CA GLN A 360 -11.93 6.44 -44.69
C GLN A 360 -10.59 7.08 -44.32
N ASP A 361 -9.93 7.72 -45.30
CA ASP A 361 -8.70 8.49 -45.09
C ASP A 361 -8.93 9.71 -44.17
N ARG A 362 -10.15 10.26 -44.17
CA ARG A 362 -10.62 11.31 -43.26
C ARG A 362 -12.01 10.99 -42.75
N ILE A 363 -12.15 10.92 -41.43
CA ILE A 363 -13.39 10.52 -40.73
C ILE A 363 -14.40 11.68 -40.66
N ASP A 364 -14.07 12.86 -41.18
CA ASP A 364 -14.91 14.06 -41.04
C ASP A 364 -16.27 13.93 -41.76
N ASP A 365 -16.34 13.20 -42.88
CA ASP A 365 -17.56 13.12 -43.69
C ASP A 365 -18.55 12.10 -43.11
N GLY A 366 -19.64 12.59 -42.52
CA GLY A 366 -20.75 11.76 -42.03
C GLY A 366 -20.63 11.28 -40.58
N PHE A 367 -19.49 11.50 -39.92
CA PHE A 367 -19.30 11.12 -38.51
C PHE A 367 -20.30 11.80 -37.58
N ASP A 368 -20.53 13.10 -37.71
CA ASP A 368 -21.43 13.82 -36.78
C ASP A 368 -22.89 13.33 -36.91
N GLY A 369 -23.32 12.95 -38.13
CA GLY A 369 -24.63 12.34 -38.38
C GLY A 369 -24.76 10.97 -37.72
N PHE A 370 -23.77 10.10 -37.94
CA PHE A 370 -23.72 8.78 -37.32
C PHE A 370 -23.64 8.85 -35.79
N HIS A 371 -22.80 9.76 -35.27
CA HIS A 371 -22.66 10.02 -33.84
C HIS A 371 -24.01 10.38 -33.21
N ASN A 372 -24.73 11.35 -33.80
CA ASN A 372 -26.03 11.77 -33.29
C ASN A 372 -27.08 10.66 -33.35
N GLU A 373 -27.05 9.82 -34.39
CA GLU A 373 -27.96 8.68 -34.48
C GLU A 373 -27.70 7.66 -33.36
N VAL A 374 -26.43 7.32 -33.10
CA VAL A 374 -26.07 6.38 -32.03
C VAL A 374 -26.35 6.96 -30.63
N ILE A 375 -26.12 8.26 -30.42
CA ILE A 375 -26.48 8.97 -29.19
C ILE A 375 -27.99 8.92 -28.96
N SER A 376 -28.78 9.17 -30.00
CA SER A 376 -30.25 9.10 -29.93
C SER A 376 -30.73 7.68 -29.66
N TYR A 377 -30.13 6.67 -30.32
CA TYR A 377 -30.44 5.26 -30.10
C TYR A 377 -30.26 4.83 -28.64
N PHE A 378 -29.18 5.27 -27.99
CA PHE A 378 -28.90 4.96 -26.58
C PHE A 378 -29.47 5.96 -25.57
N GLY A 379 -30.26 6.95 -26.01
CA GLY A 379 -30.81 7.98 -25.11
C GLY A 379 -29.74 8.76 -24.33
N GLN A 380 -28.56 9.00 -24.92
CA GLN A 380 -27.39 9.62 -24.27
C GLN A 380 -27.27 11.14 -24.55
N GLY A 381 -28.35 11.82 -24.97
CA GLY A 381 -28.34 13.28 -25.20
C GLY A 381 -28.03 14.10 -23.94
N ASP A 382 -27.76 15.40 -24.06
CA ASP A 382 -27.36 16.21 -22.88
C ASP A 382 -28.45 16.29 -21.80
N VAL A 383 -28.05 16.32 -20.52
CA VAL A 383 -28.95 16.35 -19.34
C VAL A 383 -28.39 17.25 -18.25
N SER A 384 -29.28 17.94 -17.52
CA SER A 384 -28.89 18.90 -16.47
C SER A 384 -28.25 18.27 -15.22
N TRP A 385 -28.57 17.02 -14.92
CA TRP A 385 -28.09 16.30 -13.73
C TRP A 385 -26.77 15.53 -13.97
N ARG A 386 -26.14 15.73 -15.13
CA ARG A 386 -24.97 14.95 -15.58
C ARG A 386 -23.81 14.96 -14.59
N ASP A 387 -23.56 16.10 -13.97
CA ASP A 387 -22.43 16.28 -13.05
C ASP A 387 -22.80 16.03 -11.59
N GLN A 388 -24.05 15.66 -11.29
CA GLN A 388 -24.51 15.36 -9.93
C GLN A 388 -24.03 13.99 -9.45
N LEU A 389 -23.97 13.81 -8.13
CA LEU A 389 -23.50 12.59 -7.46
C LEU A 389 -24.14 11.29 -8.00
N GLY A 390 -25.45 11.30 -8.30
CA GLY A 390 -26.17 10.16 -8.87
C GLY A 390 -25.61 9.64 -10.21
N ASN A 391 -24.75 10.40 -10.88
CA ASN A 391 -24.07 9.98 -12.10
C ASN A 391 -22.57 9.72 -11.90
N LEU A 392 -22.06 9.68 -10.66
CA LEU A 392 -20.63 9.60 -10.37
C LEU A 392 -20.25 8.32 -9.60
N THR A 393 -19.14 7.70 -9.97
CA THR A 393 -18.63 6.50 -9.28
C THR A 393 -17.11 6.48 -9.22
N LEU A 394 -16.54 5.61 -8.39
CA LEU A 394 -15.08 5.43 -8.32
C LEU A 394 -14.62 4.48 -9.40
N LEU A 395 -13.54 4.83 -10.11
CA LEU A 395 -12.92 3.92 -11.06
C LEU A 395 -11.43 4.18 -11.15
N ASP A 396 -10.66 3.13 -11.38
CA ASP A 396 -9.22 3.28 -11.55
C ASP A 396 -8.92 4.03 -12.87
N SER A 397 -7.88 4.85 -12.85
CA SER A 397 -7.49 5.71 -13.96
C SER A 397 -7.11 4.93 -15.22
N SER A 398 -6.73 3.66 -15.11
CA SER A 398 -6.33 2.85 -16.26
C SER A 398 -7.55 2.40 -17.04
N THR A 399 -8.57 1.90 -16.33
CA THR A 399 -9.88 1.63 -16.90
C THR A 399 -10.49 2.96 -17.37
N ASN A 400 -10.36 4.05 -16.61
CA ASN A 400 -10.83 5.38 -17.00
C ASN A 400 -10.35 5.88 -18.35
N ARG A 401 -9.04 5.90 -18.50
CA ARG A 401 -8.42 6.28 -19.77
C ARG A 401 -8.76 5.33 -20.92
N SER A 402 -9.11 4.08 -20.64
CA SER A 402 -9.51 3.14 -21.68
C SER A 402 -10.81 3.54 -22.36
N TYR A 403 -11.80 4.07 -21.62
CA TYR A 403 -13.16 4.29 -22.13
C TYR A 403 -13.49 5.73 -22.48
N LYS A 404 -12.73 6.74 -22.02
CA LYS A 404 -12.93 8.17 -22.36
C LYS A 404 -14.42 8.54 -22.37
N ASN A 405 -14.93 9.03 -23.51
CA ASN A 405 -16.31 9.47 -23.70
C ASN A 405 -17.25 8.35 -24.19
N ALA A 406 -16.94 7.08 -23.90
CA ALA A 406 -17.78 5.95 -24.29
C ALA A 406 -19.18 6.06 -23.69
N LEU A 407 -20.18 5.48 -24.35
CA LEU A 407 -21.56 5.48 -23.88
C LEU A 407 -21.77 4.45 -22.78
N PHE A 408 -22.77 4.64 -21.91
CA PHE A 408 -23.05 3.75 -20.78
C PHE A 408 -23.08 2.26 -21.14
N PRO A 409 -23.75 1.78 -22.21
CA PRO A 409 -23.73 0.36 -22.57
C PRO A 409 -22.31 -0.20 -22.80
N ILE A 410 -21.43 0.62 -23.38
CA ILE A 410 -20.05 0.25 -23.67
C ILE A 410 -19.23 0.25 -22.38
N LYS A 411 -19.38 1.28 -21.53
CA LYS A 411 -18.74 1.31 -20.20
C LYS A 411 -19.15 0.08 -19.39
N ARG A 412 -20.44 -0.20 -19.32
CA ARG A 412 -21.01 -1.40 -18.66
C ARG A 412 -20.40 -2.69 -19.20
N ALA A 413 -20.32 -2.85 -20.51
CA ALA A 413 -19.73 -4.05 -21.12
C ALA A 413 -18.26 -4.26 -20.71
N ARG A 414 -17.48 -3.18 -20.59
CA ARG A 414 -16.08 -3.22 -20.17
C ARG A 414 -15.91 -3.51 -18.68
N ILE A 415 -16.79 -2.97 -17.83
CA ILE A 415 -16.81 -3.29 -16.41
C ILE A 415 -17.11 -4.79 -16.21
N ILE A 416 -18.09 -5.33 -16.94
CA ILE A 416 -18.40 -6.77 -16.91
C ILE A 416 -17.20 -7.61 -17.37
N ASP A 417 -16.51 -7.20 -18.43
CA ASP A 417 -15.30 -7.90 -18.91
C ASP A 417 -14.14 -7.84 -17.90
N SER A 418 -13.95 -6.69 -17.26
CA SER A 418 -12.91 -6.47 -16.24
C SER A 418 -13.16 -7.33 -15.00
N ASP A 419 -14.41 -7.38 -14.53
CA ASP A 419 -14.87 -8.24 -13.44
C ASP A 419 -14.65 -9.73 -13.79
N LYS A 420 -15.00 -10.16 -15.02
CA LYS A 420 -14.74 -11.52 -15.51
C LYS A 420 -13.27 -11.89 -15.54
N ARG A 421 -12.37 -10.93 -15.77
CA ARG A 421 -10.91 -11.12 -15.77
C ARG A 421 -10.29 -11.03 -14.38
N GLY A 422 -11.07 -10.79 -13.33
CA GLY A 422 -10.58 -10.62 -11.95
C GLY A 422 -9.84 -9.29 -11.72
N VAL A 423 -10.06 -8.29 -12.57
CA VAL A 423 -9.60 -6.92 -12.31
C VAL A 423 -10.43 -6.37 -11.16
N PHE A 424 -9.78 -5.69 -10.21
CA PHE A 424 -10.50 -5.12 -9.08
C PHE A 424 -11.40 -3.98 -9.54
N VAL A 425 -12.70 -4.16 -9.33
CA VAL A 425 -13.72 -3.13 -9.50
C VAL A 425 -14.40 -2.96 -8.14
N PRO A 426 -14.47 -1.73 -7.58
CA PRO A 426 -15.15 -1.51 -6.32
C PRO A 426 -16.59 -2.01 -6.40
N ILE A 427 -17.09 -2.59 -5.30
CA ILE A 427 -18.41 -3.26 -5.28
C ILE A 427 -19.52 -2.31 -5.74
N CYS A 428 -19.51 -1.06 -5.32
CA CYS A 428 -20.53 -0.08 -5.69
C CYS A 428 -20.41 0.33 -7.16
N THR A 429 -19.19 0.42 -7.70
CA THR A 429 -18.96 0.66 -9.13
C THR A 429 -19.51 -0.50 -9.97
N LYS A 430 -19.25 -1.74 -9.55
CA LYS A 430 -19.84 -2.91 -10.21
C LYS A 430 -21.37 -2.86 -10.15
N ASN A 431 -21.93 -2.64 -8.97
CA ASN A 431 -23.37 -2.64 -8.73
C ASN A 431 -24.09 -1.55 -9.54
N VAL A 432 -23.50 -0.36 -9.67
CA VAL A 432 -24.11 0.74 -10.42
C VAL A 432 -24.16 0.46 -11.93
N PHE A 433 -23.08 -0.07 -12.52
CA PHE A 433 -23.09 -0.48 -13.93
C PHE A 433 -23.97 -1.72 -14.18
N LEU A 434 -24.20 -2.55 -13.17
CA LEU A 434 -25.15 -3.67 -13.23
C LEU A 434 -26.59 -3.27 -12.91
N LYS A 435 -26.84 -1.99 -12.58
CA LYS A 435 -28.16 -1.44 -12.19
C LYS A 435 -28.78 -2.12 -10.97
N TYR A 436 -27.98 -2.53 -10.00
CA TYR A 436 -28.48 -3.16 -8.77
C TYR A 436 -29.13 -2.17 -7.79
N TYR A 437 -28.93 -0.86 -7.98
CA TYR A 437 -29.56 0.18 -7.18
C TYR A 437 -30.89 0.66 -7.78
N SER A 438 -31.12 0.43 -9.08
CA SER A 438 -32.32 0.88 -9.79
C SER A 438 -33.55 0.08 -9.37
N GLN A 439 -34.65 0.76 -9.03
CA GLN A 439 -35.92 0.11 -8.66
C GLN A 439 -36.67 -0.43 -9.89
N SER A 440 -36.48 0.20 -11.05
CA SER A 440 -37.14 -0.16 -12.31
C SER A 440 -36.10 -0.45 -13.39
N VAL A 441 -35.88 -1.74 -13.68
CA VAL A 441 -34.88 -2.18 -14.67
C VAL A 441 -35.54 -2.43 -16.04
N ILE A 442 -36.41 -1.51 -16.47
CA ILE A 442 -37.10 -1.61 -17.77
C ILE A 442 -36.08 -1.43 -18.91
N GLU A 443 -35.12 -0.51 -18.74
CA GLU A 443 -34.14 -0.15 -19.76
C GLU A 443 -32.72 -0.46 -19.29
N LEU A 444 -32.27 -1.72 -19.46
CA LEU A 444 -30.91 -2.15 -19.09
C LEU A 444 -29.79 -1.37 -19.79
N MET A 445 -30.11 -0.75 -20.93
CA MET A 445 -29.15 -0.13 -21.84
C MET A 445 -28.95 1.36 -21.58
N HIS A 446 -29.80 1.99 -20.77
CA HIS A 446 -29.80 3.43 -20.56
C HIS A 446 -29.53 3.76 -19.10
N TRP A 447 -28.73 4.79 -18.82
CA TRP A 447 -28.65 5.35 -17.48
C TRP A 447 -29.56 6.58 -17.43
N THR A 448 -30.69 6.45 -16.75
CA THR A 448 -31.77 7.45 -16.71
C THR A 448 -31.67 8.32 -15.46
N GLU A 449 -32.44 9.41 -15.41
CA GLU A 449 -32.53 10.25 -14.21
C GLU A 449 -33.07 9.47 -12.99
N SER A 450 -34.00 8.54 -13.23
CA SER A 450 -34.51 7.65 -12.17
C SER A 450 -33.40 6.76 -11.62
N ASP A 451 -32.56 6.16 -12.48
CA ASP A 451 -31.42 5.35 -12.04
C ASP A 451 -30.44 6.17 -11.19
N ALA A 452 -30.18 7.42 -11.61
CA ALA A 452 -29.29 8.33 -10.90
C ALA A 452 -29.85 8.72 -9.51
N LYS A 453 -31.15 9.01 -9.42
CA LYS A 453 -31.84 9.31 -8.15
C LYS A 453 -31.84 8.11 -7.21
N ASP A 454 -32.18 6.91 -7.70
CA ASP A 454 -32.17 5.68 -6.92
C ASP A 454 -30.76 5.38 -6.37
N TYR A 455 -29.73 5.56 -7.20
CA TYR A 455 -28.34 5.38 -6.78
C TYR A 455 -27.91 6.39 -5.70
N GLN A 456 -28.26 7.67 -5.87
CA GLN A 456 -27.99 8.70 -4.87
C GLN A 456 -28.73 8.43 -3.54
N GLN A 457 -29.98 7.97 -3.61
CA GLN A 457 -30.74 7.54 -2.44
C GLN A 457 -30.08 6.35 -1.74
N ALA A 458 -29.56 5.37 -2.49
CA ALA A 458 -28.83 4.25 -1.92
C ALA A 458 -27.55 4.70 -1.19
N ILE A 459 -26.81 5.67 -1.74
CA ILE A 459 -25.67 6.32 -1.06
C ILE A 459 -26.13 6.95 0.25
N GLY A 460 -27.19 7.77 0.21
CA GLY A 460 -27.74 8.44 1.39
C GLY A 460 -28.20 7.45 2.47
N GLN A 461 -28.84 6.35 2.09
CA GLN A 461 -29.33 5.34 3.03
C GLN A 461 -28.21 4.56 3.69
N ILE A 462 -27.21 4.09 2.91
CA ILE A 462 -26.06 3.35 3.45
C ILE A 462 -25.20 4.25 4.33
N LEU A 463 -25.06 5.53 3.97
CA LEU A 463 -24.25 6.49 4.71
C LEU A 463 -25.04 7.32 5.72
N LYS A 464 -26.32 6.99 5.97
CA LYS A 464 -27.24 7.79 6.81
C LYS A 464 -26.66 8.14 8.18
N VAL A 465 -25.93 7.22 8.80
CA VAL A 465 -25.34 7.44 10.12
C VAL A 465 -24.10 8.34 10.10
N TYR A 466 -23.53 8.65 8.92
CA TYR A 466 -22.35 9.49 8.73
C TYR A 466 -22.66 10.88 8.15
N LEU A 467 -23.84 11.05 7.56
CA LEU A 467 -24.27 12.28 6.91
C LEU A 467 -25.13 13.13 7.86
N PRO A 468 -25.20 14.46 7.65
CA PRO A 468 -26.24 15.28 8.26
C PRO A 468 -27.64 14.81 7.79
N GLU A 469 -28.69 15.30 8.45
CA GLU A 469 -30.06 15.14 7.93
C GLU A 469 -30.10 15.63 6.47
N GLN A 470 -30.41 14.72 5.57
CA GLN A 470 -30.64 15.04 4.17
C GLN A 470 -32.06 15.62 4.11
N GLY A 471 -32.24 16.72 3.38
CA GLY A 471 -33.58 17.28 3.19
C GLY A 471 -34.52 16.20 2.64
N GLU A 472 -35.73 16.09 3.20
CA GLU A 472 -36.79 15.37 2.51
C GLU A 472 -37.00 16.07 1.18
N GLY A 473 -36.56 15.44 0.08
CA GLY A 473 -36.92 15.91 -1.24
C GLY A 473 -38.45 16.04 -1.26
N ASN A 474 -38.95 17.25 -1.48
CA ASN A 474 -40.37 17.49 -1.64
C ASN A 474 -40.90 16.49 -2.68
N GLU A 475 -41.81 15.60 -2.23
CA GLU A 475 -42.59 14.70 -3.08
C GLU A 475 -43.25 15.45 -4.25
#